data_AF-A0A7C5CT30-F1
#
_entry.id   AF-A0A7C5CT30-F1
#
_cell.length_a   1.000
_cell.length_b   1.000
_cell.length_c   1.000
_cell.angle_alpha   90.00
_cell.angle_beta   90.00
_cell.angle_gamma   90.00
#
_symmetry.space_group_name_H-M   'P 1'
#
loop_
_entity.id
_entity.type
_entity.pdbx_description
1 polymer ?
#
loop_
_entity_poly.entity_id
_entity_poly.type
_entity_poly.pdbx_seq_one_letter_code
_entity_poly.pdbx_strand_id
1 'polypeptide(L)'
;MRIAMYSINQPHSLSQKIVLLLLFLSMVLLFNALLTQKTVAAETETASAKTNDSDNNDDTKDSNKDSKDNKEAADDNDATVGEIAEANIEDSLANIEVIQQTLGALRSEIENSKESTTLNRNNVGTIKEGLKLIEEKLQEAYNNLDESRNSISSNKAMLEEINSKVLELSRSIRTNSSDVGAQKSLIEDNSVRLYEVLVQLSGIEEKFKSISNLLNQKKNEEKESNIILATYDDLHYIWLLFSTVIILSLPLAFTLTHTKIALADHIPQTQGVILIYIAAIIGYFTIGFGLMYGITSSGWLGTSNFLPFDDLAQTSSSNQAGITYLFPIIPFFLYKLGVILLAVLIIYHIIGRQLSSMSHLLLALFVSTLLIPIYSHWIWADQLIESNKGWLAQINFIDQAGAITINSIAAWFAFIIAWKIGSTLPPPEIGQTVDDDEKISYSASTVLLLWLNWISLTTGTASLENHLISNVIINVSLAAAGGAFIAFLHYGFF
;
A
#
# COMPACT_ATOMS: atom_id res chain seq x y z
N MET A 1 -31.56 25.61 -48.49
CA MET A 1 -31.12 25.49 -49.90
C MET A 1 -32.23 25.76 -50.93
N ARG A 2 -33.39 25.09 -50.95
CA ARG A 2 -34.47 25.36 -51.95
C ARG A 2 -34.88 26.84 -52.02
N ILE A 3 -35.09 27.49 -50.87
CA ILE A 3 -35.36 28.94 -50.79
C ILE A 3 -34.23 29.76 -51.44
N ALA A 4 -32.96 29.41 -51.21
CA ALA A 4 -31.81 30.10 -51.80
C ALA A 4 -31.71 29.94 -53.33
N MET A 5 -32.12 28.80 -53.90
CA MET A 5 -32.21 28.67 -55.36
C MET A 5 -33.39 29.47 -55.96
N TYR A 6 -34.51 29.61 -55.24
CA TYR A 6 -35.59 30.52 -55.65
C TYR A 6 -35.15 32.00 -55.55
N SER A 7 -34.33 32.31 -54.54
CA SER A 7 -33.69 33.60 -54.31
C SER A 7 -32.88 34.08 -55.52
N ILE A 8 -31.94 33.26 -56.01
CA ILE A 8 -30.89 33.65 -56.98
C ILE A 8 -31.40 34.24 -58.30
N ASN A 9 -32.65 33.96 -58.70
CA ASN A 9 -33.27 34.54 -59.90
C ASN A 9 -34.03 35.86 -59.67
N GLN A 10 -33.95 36.46 -58.47
CA GLN A 10 -34.60 37.73 -58.12
C GLN A 10 -33.56 38.84 -57.85
N PRO A 11 -33.85 40.12 -58.19
CA PRO A 11 -32.93 41.24 -57.98
C PRO A 11 -32.83 41.64 -56.50
N HIS A 12 -31.87 41.05 -55.78
CA HIS A 12 -31.74 41.22 -54.33
C HIS A 12 -31.37 42.63 -53.86
N SER A 13 -32.11 43.10 -52.85
CA SER A 13 -31.86 44.35 -52.13
C SER A 13 -30.76 44.21 -51.06
N LEU A 14 -30.29 45.35 -50.55
CA LEU A 14 -29.13 45.43 -49.67
C LEU A 14 -29.31 44.68 -48.33
N SER A 15 -30.54 44.62 -47.80
CA SER A 15 -30.85 44.02 -46.49
C SER A 15 -30.53 42.53 -46.41
N GLN A 16 -30.83 41.76 -47.46
CA GLN A 16 -30.61 40.29 -47.47
C GLN A 16 -29.12 39.92 -47.38
N LYS A 17 -28.22 40.81 -47.85
CA LYS A 17 -26.76 40.62 -47.74
C LYS A 17 -26.25 40.88 -46.31
N ILE A 18 -26.88 41.82 -45.59
CA ILE A 18 -26.52 42.17 -44.21
C ILE A 18 -26.92 41.05 -43.24
N VAL A 19 -28.08 40.42 -43.43
CA VAL A 19 -28.55 39.29 -42.60
C VAL A 19 -27.59 38.10 -42.68
N LEU A 20 -27.09 37.75 -43.88
CA LEU A 20 -26.09 36.69 -44.04
C LEU A 20 -24.78 36.98 -43.29
N LEU A 21 -24.33 38.24 -43.30
CA LEU A 21 -23.11 38.67 -42.61
C LEU A 21 -23.23 38.54 -41.09
N LEU A 22 -24.39 38.94 -40.53
CA LEU A 22 -24.66 38.89 -39.09
C LEU A 22 -24.76 37.45 -38.57
N LEU A 23 -25.38 36.54 -39.34
CA LEU A 23 -25.45 35.11 -39.02
C LEU A 23 -24.08 34.43 -39.04
N PHE A 24 -23.15 34.90 -39.88
CA PHE A 24 -21.79 34.38 -39.91
C PHE A 24 -20.98 34.87 -38.69
N LEU A 25 -21.16 36.12 -38.29
CA LEU A 25 -20.41 36.74 -37.18
C LEU A 25 -20.80 36.16 -35.80
N SER A 26 -22.07 35.83 -35.58
CA SER A 26 -22.53 35.22 -34.32
C SER A 26 -21.96 33.81 -34.10
N MET A 27 -21.74 33.05 -35.18
CA MET A 27 -21.22 31.68 -35.09
C MET A 27 -19.76 31.61 -34.64
N VAL A 28 -18.94 32.63 -34.98
CA VAL A 28 -17.53 32.72 -34.60
C VAL A 28 -17.34 33.03 -33.11
N LEU A 29 -18.21 33.88 -32.54
CA LEU A 29 -18.10 34.31 -31.13
C LEU A 29 -18.39 33.17 -30.13
N LEU A 30 -19.27 32.23 -30.49
CA LEU A 30 -19.60 31.07 -29.66
C LEU A 30 -18.45 30.07 -29.52
N PHE A 31 -17.52 30.02 -30.47
CA PHE A 31 -16.42 29.07 -30.49
C PHE A 31 -15.32 29.39 -29.45
N ASN A 32 -14.99 30.67 -29.27
CA ASN A 32 -13.94 31.11 -28.34
C ASN A 32 -14.26 30.91 -26.85
N ALA A 33 -15.54 30.71 -26.48
CA ALA A 33 -15.95 30.57 -25.08
C ALA A 33 -15.63 29.20 -24.46
N LEU A 34 -15.31 28.18 -25.28
CA LEU A 34 -15.19 26.79 -24.86
C LEU A 34 -13.78 26.34 -24.41
N LEU A 35 -12.76 27.20 -24.52
CA LEU A 35 -11.35 26.80 -24.38
C LEU A 35 -10.73 27.07 -22.99
N THR A 36 -11.48 27.60 -22.03
CA THR A 36 -10.90 28.33 -20.87
C THR A 36 -11.09 27.69 -19.50
N GLN A 37 -11.27 26.36 -19.40
CA GLN A 37 -11.41 25.64 -18.11
C GLN A 37 -10.63 24.30 -18.04
N LYS A 38 -9.33 24.34 -17.67
CA LYS A 38 -8.63 23.20 -17.02
C LYS A 38 -7.27 23.58 -16.38
N THR A 39 -7.28 24.24 -15.21
CA THR A 39 -6.10 24.42 -14.32
C THR A 39 -6.56 24.65 -12.88
N VAL A 40 -5.68 24.36 -11.89
CA VAL A 40 -5.88 24.45 -10.40
C VAL A 40 -6.73 23.27 -9.85
N ALA A 41 -6.34 22.50 -8.81
CA ALA A 41 -5.04 22.24 -8.13
C ALA A 41 -5.15 20.93 -7.27
N ALA A 42 -4.06 20.46 -6.61
CA ALA A 42 -4.00 19.27 -5.72
C ALA A 42 -2.92 19.40 -4.59
N GLU A 43 -2.81 18.42 -3.65
CA GLU A 43 -1.93 18.27 -2.41
C GLU A 43 -2.66 18.56 -1.04
N THR A 44 -2.57 17.96 0.19
CA THR A 44 -1.73 17.03 1.07
C THR A 44 -0.90 17.72 2.22
N GLU A 45 -0.59 17.24 3.46
CA GLU A 45 -0.79 16.00 4.30
C GLU A 45 -0.82 16.31 5.88
N THR A 46 -0.43 15.43 6.86
CA THR A 46 -0.86 15.47 8.31
C THR A 46 0.16 15.15 9.48
N ALA A 47 0.05 14.04 10.26
CA ALA A 47 0.83 13.53 11.45
C ALA A 47 0.53 13.95 12.95
N SER A 48 1.08 13.25 14.00
CA SER A 48 0.83 13.44 15.48
C SER A 48 1.85 12.76 16.49
N ALA A 49 1.71 12.85 17.86
CA ALA A 49 2.68 12.39 18.92
C ALA A 49 2.13 12.10 20.40
N LYS A 50 2.95 11.58 21.38
CA LYS A 50 2.54 11.12 22.78
C LYS A 50 3.68 11.03 23.89
N THR A 51 3.39 10.90 25.23
CA THR A 51 4.34 10.85 26.43
C THR A 51 3.88 9.97 27.67
N ASN A 52 4.67 9.70 28.78
CA ASN A 52 4.27 9.07 30.11
C ASN A 52 5.40 8.80 31.23
N ASP A 53 5.04 8.46 32.53
CA ASP A 53 5.66 7.53 33.63
C ASP A 53 6.83 7.86 34.74
N SER A 54 7.02 7.15 35.97
CA SER A 54 8.14 7.18 37.11
C SER A 54 8.07 6.39 38.59
N ASP A 55 9.14 5.92 39.41
CA ASP A 55 9.18 5.40 40.93
C ASP A 55 10.55 4.93 41.78
N ASN A 56 10.64 4.64 43.19
CA ASN A 56 11.54 3.72 44.17
C ASN A 56 12.48 4.13 45.49
N ASN A 57 12.76 3.33 46.65
CA ASN A 57 13.96 3.29 47.76
C ASN A 57 13.89 2.59 49.29
N ASP A 58 14.97 2.10 50.10
CA ASP A 58 15.06 1.62 51.64
C ASP A 58 16.48 1.28 52.50
N ASP A 59 16.64 1.02 53.90
CA ASP A 59 17.91 0.63 54.82
C ASP A 59 17.89 0.20 56.46
N THR A 60 18.95 -0.39 57.24
CA THR A 60 19.17 -0.55 58.83
C THR A 60 20.45 -1.33 59.60
N LYS A 61 20.82 -1.27 61.00
CA LYS A 61 22.12 -1.81 61.78
C LYS A 61 22.33 -2.08 63.44
N ASP A 62 23.49 -2.70 64.01
CA ASP A 62 24.33 -2.72 65.39
C ASP A 62 24.20 -3.72 66.73
N SER A 63 24.97 -4.07 67.90
CA SER A 63 26.26 -3.91 68.86
C SER A 63 26.57 -5.12 70.00
N ASN A 64 27.33 -5.40 71.20
CA ASN A 64 28.30 -5.05 72.43
C ASN A 64 28.97 -6.34 73.30
N LYS A 65 29.70 -6.66 74.51
CA LYS A 65 30.53 -6.29 75.86
C LYS A 65 31.18 -7.56 76.76
N ASP A 66 31.91 -7.85 77.98
CA ASP A 66 32.76 -7.47 79.31
C ASP A 66 33.57 -8.72 80.10
N SER A 67 34.29 -9.04 81.33
CA SER A 67 34.81 -8.68 82.82
C SER A 67 36.04 -9.53 83.65
N LYS A 68 36.36 -9.63 85.06
CA LYS A 68 37.68 -10.16 85.87
C LYS A 68 37.91 -10.45 87.53
N ASP A 69 39.00 -11.16 88.16
CA ASP A 69 39.79 -11.24 89.61
C ASP A 69 39.97 -12.54 90.69
N ASN A 70 40.74 -12.90 91.87
CA ASN A 70 41.79 -12.56 93.05
C ASN A 70 42.58 -13.74 94.01
N LYS A 71 43.31 -13.62 95.27
CA LYS A 71 44.32 -14.62 96.09
C LYS A 71 44.78 -14.62 97.74
N GLU A 72 45.80 -15.44 98.36
CA GLU A 72 46.72 -15.51 99.73
C GLU A 72 46.58 -16.48 101.10
N ALA A 73 47.38 -16.88 102.25
CA ALA A 73 48.78 -17.05 103.06
C ALA A 73 48.79 -17.86 104.56
N ALA A 74 49.68 -18.24 105.65
CA ALA A 74 51.16 -18.54 106.25
C ALA A 74 51.46 -19.17 107.82
N ASP A 75 52.73 -19.65 108.33
CA ASP A 75 53.63 -19.90 109.69
C ASP A 75 53.44 -20.85 111.08
N ASP A 76 54.25 -21.28 112.22
CA ASP A 76 55.67 -21.68 112.93
C ASP A 76 55.67 -22.30 114.52
N ASN A 77 56.55 -22.78 115.60
CA ASN A 77 57.98 -23.20 116.21
C ASN A 77 58.19 -23.89 117.77
N ASP A 78 59.32 -24.54 118.40
CA ASP A 78 59.66 -25.04 119.93
C ASP A 78 61.06 -25.83 120.52
N ALA A 79 61.48 -26.09 121.89
CA ALA A 79 62.68 -26.95 122.58
C ALA A 79 63.03 -27.22 124.22
N THR A 80 63.94 -28.18 124.82
CA THR A 80 64.44 -28.41 126.37
C THR A 80 65.68 -29.45 126.92
N VAL A 81 66.14 -29.67 128.27
CA VAL A 81 67.39 -30.50 128.91
C VAL A 81 67.55 -31.05 130.52
N GLY A 82 68.64 -31.79 131.11
CA GLY A 82 68.95 -32.29 132.62
C GLY A 82 70.29 -33.14 133.20
N GLU A 83 70.55 -33.56 134.56
CA GLU A 83 71.83 -34.15 135.37
C GLU A 83 71.69 -35.08 136.77
N ILE A 84 72.53 -35.68 137.78
CA ILE A 84 73.94 -36.25 138.36
C ILE A 84 73.95 -36.83 139.94
N ALA A 85 74.81 -37.52 140.89
CA ALA A 85 76.00 -38.53 141.29
C ALA A 85 76.27 -38.79 142.93
N GLU A 86 77.13 -39.54 143.82
CA GLU A 86 78.18 -40.73 144.10
C GLU A 86 78.68 -41.07 145.69
N ALA A 87 79.42 -42.19 146.21
CA ALA A 87 80.08 -42.51 147.64
C ALA A 87 80.91 -43.91 148.09
N ASN A 88 81.66 -44.19 149.30
CA ASN A 88 82.39 -45.56 149.69
C ASN A 88 83.04 -46.12 151.10
N ILE A 89 83.03 -47.48 151.43
CA ILE A 89 84.17 -48.45 151.86
C ILE A 89 83.84 -49.98 152.04
N GLU A 90 82.70 -50.41 152.61
CA GLU A 90 82.33 -51.86 152.77
C GLU A 90 82.13 -52.60 151.41
N ASP A 91 82.06 -51.77 150.38
CA ASP A 91 81.88 -51.96 148.94
C ASP A 91 82.82 -52.99 148.27
N SER A 92 83.97 -53.29 148.85
CA SER A 92 85.02 -54.12 148.20
C SER A 92 84.61 -55.56 147.91
N LEU A 93 83.59 -56.10 148.60
CA LEU A 93 83.01 -57.42 148.29
C LEU A 93 81.83 -57.34 147.30
N ALA A 94 81.03 -56.27 147.36
CA ALA A 94 79.92 -56.06 146.42
C ALA A 94 80.40 -55.91 144.96
N ASN A 95 81.54 -55.25 144.77
CA ASN A 95 82.12 -55.00 143.44
C ASN A 95 82.39 -56.28 142.60
N ILE A 96 82.60 -57.44 143.23
CA ILE A 96 82.82 -58.71 142.49
C ILE A 96 81.52 -59.27 141.90
N GLU A 97 80.38 -59.08 142.60
CA GLU A 97 79.06 -59.51 142.10
C GLU A 97 78.58 -58.59 140.96
N VAL A 98 78.82 -57.28 141.09
CA VAL A 98 78.53 -56.27 140.04
C VAL A 98 79.26 -56.59 138.73
N ILE A 99 80.51 -57.08 138.79
CA ILE A 99 81.29 -57.48 137.60
C ILE A 99 80.63 -58.66 136.86
N GLN A 100 80.04 -59.63 137.57
CA GLN A 100 79.34 -60.73 136.89
C GLN A 100 78.01 -60.27 136.25
N GLN A 101 77.27 -59.36 136.89
CA GLN A 101 76.09 -58.76 136.28
C GLN A 101 76.42 -57.95 135.02
N THR A 102 77.49 -57.14 135.04
CA THR A 102 77.91 -56.36 133.86
C THR A 102 78.35 -57.26 132.71
N LEU A 103 79.03 -58.39 132.97
CA LEU A 103 79.38 -59.34 131.90
C LEU A 103 78.15 -60.01 131.28
N GLY A 104 77.11 -60.27 132.08
CA GLY A 104 75.81 -60.76 131.61
C GLY A 104 75.08 -59.75 130.72
N ALA A 105 75.03 -58.49 131.15
CA ALA A 105 74.45 -57.39 130.39
C ALA A 105 75.15 -57.18 129.04
N LEU A 106 76.49 -57.12 129.03
CA LEU A 106 77.32 -57.00 127.81
C LEU A 106 77.03 -58.10 126.79
N ARG A 107 76.78 -59.33 127.24
CA ARG A 107 76.45 -60.44 126.35
C ARG A 107 75.07 -60.29 125.70
N SER A 108 74.09 -59.76 126.44
CA SER A 108 72.76 -59.43 125.91
C SER A 108 72.83 -58.32 124.86
N GLU A 109 73.60 -57.27 125.16
CA GLU A 109 73.75 -56.10 124.29
C GLU A 109 74.49 -56.41 122.98
N ILE A 110 75.45 -57.32 123.00
CA ILE A 110 76.11 -57.86 121.79
C ILE A 110 75.12 -58.61 120.89
N GLU A 111 74.16 -59.36 121.44
CA GLU A 111 73.18 -60.09 120.64
C GLU A 111 72.12 -59.15 120.05
N ASN A 112 71.62 -58.18 120.81
CA ASN A 112 70.79 -57.09 120.31
C ASN A 112 71.48 -56.29 119.19
N SER A 113 72.80 -56.08 119.29
CA SER A 113 73.60 -55.40 118.27
C SER A 113 73.68 -56.17 116.95
N LYS A 114 73.74 -57.52 116.99
CA LYS A 114 73.62 -58.37 115.79
C LYS A 114 72.23 -58.28 115.15
N GLU A 115 71.17 -58.28 115.95
CA GLU A 115 69.81 -58.18 115.42
C GLU A 115 69.58 -56.81 114.76
N SER A 116 70.01 -55.73 115.41
CA SER A 116 70.00 -54.37 114.86
C SER A 116 70.79 -54.23 113.55
N THR A 117 72.01 -54.79 113.47
CA THR A 117 72.80 -54.79 112.21
C THR A 117 72.18 -55.65 111.11
N THR A 118 71.47 -56.73 111.47
CA THR A 118 70.71 -57.55 110.51
C THR A 118 69.49 -56.79 109.97
N LEU A 119 68.74 -56.12 110.84
CA LEU A 119 67.63 -55.24 110.47
C LEU A 119 68.09 -54.11 109.53
N ASN A 120 69.19 -53.43 109.87
CA ASN A 120 69.76 -52.37 109.03
C ASN A 120 70.20 -52.89 107.64
N ARG A 121 70.74 -54.11 107.56
CA ARG A 121 71.08 -54.72 106.26
C ARG A 121 69.84 -54.96 105.40
N ASN A 122 68.72 -55.35 106.00
CA ASN A 122 67.45 -55.54 105.30
C ASN A 122 66.87 -54.20 104.83
N ASN A 123 66.88 -53.17 105.69
CA ASN A 123 66.45 -51.81 105.33
C ASN A 123 67.25 -51.24 104.14
N VAL A 124 68.57 -51.42 104.12
CA VAL A 124 69.43 -51.03 102.99
C VAL A 124 69.09 -51.80 101.71
N GLY A 125 68.65 -53.07 101.83
CA GLY A 125 68.09 -53.83 100.71
C GLY A 125 66.84 -53.18 100.12
N THR A 126 65.84 -52.93 100.96
CA THR A 126 64.57 -52.28 100.55
C THR A 126 64.78 -50.87 99.99
N ILE A 127 65.70 -50.09 100.56
CA ILE A 127 66.08 -48.77 100.03
C ILE A 127 66.71 -48.89 98.64
N LYS A 128 67.55 -49.90 98.40
CA LYS A 128 68.18 -50.13 97.09
C LYS A 128 67.16 -50.56 96.02
N GLU A 129 66.16 -51.35 96.39
CA GLU A 129 65.05 -51.72 95.50
C GLU A 129 64.15 -50.51 95.20
N GLY A 130 63.84 -49.69 96.21
CA GLY A 130 63.10 -48.43 96.04
C GLY A 130 63.83 -47.42 95.15
N LEU A 131 65.15 -47.26 95.32
CA LEU A 131 65.98 -46.41 94.44
C LEU A 131 65.96 -46.91 93.00
N LYS A 132 66.07 -48.22 92.76
CA LYS A 132 65.97 -48.80 91.41
C LYS A 132 64.61 -48.53 90.77
N LEU A 133 63.52 -48.65 91.53
CA LEU A 133 62.17 -48.35 91.06
C LEU A 133 62.00 -46.86 90.71
N ILE A 134 62.62 -45.96 91.49
CA ILE A 134 62.64 -44.51 91.23
C ILE A 134 63.44 -44.20 89.96
N GLU A 135 64.59 -44.85 89.75
CA GLU A 135 65.41 -44.71 88.55
C GLU A 135 64.67 -45.19 87.29
N GLU A 136 64.00 -46.35 87.37
CA GLU A 136 63.15 -46.90 86.31
C GLU A 136 61.97 -45.97 85.98
N LYS A 137 61.29 -45.42 87.00
CA LYS A 137 60.20 -44.44 86.81
C LYS A 137 60.66 -43.08 86.31
N LEU A 138 61.88 -42.65 86.65
CA LEU A 138 62.51 -41.46 86.06
C LEU A 138 62.79 -41.67 84.57
N GLN A 139 63.32 -42.83 84.17
CA GLN A 139 63.57 -43.12 82.76
C GLN A 139 62.26 -43.20 81.95
N GLU A 140 61.22 -43.82 82.50
CA GLU A 140 59.86 -43.81 81.91
C GLU A 140 59.32 -42.39 81.74
N ALA A 141 59.47 -41.53 82.76
CA ALA A 141 59.05 -40.13 82.68
C ALA A 141 59.85 -39.33 81.64
N TYR A 142 61.16 -39.56 81.50
CA TYR A 142 61.99 -38.94 80.45
C TYR A 142 61.57 -39.39 79.04
N ASN A 143 61.30 -40.69 78.84
CA ASN A 143 60.84 -41.21 77.55
C ASN A 143 59.49 -40.59 77.16
N ASN A 144 58.51 -40.59 78.08
CA ASN A 144 57.20 -39.98 77.88
C ASN A 144 57.28 -38.47 77.59
N LEU A 145 58.24 -37.77 78.21
CA LEU A 145 58.49 -36.35 77.97
C LEU A 145 59.02 -36.09 76.56
N ASP A 146 59.91 -36.95 76.03
CA ASP A 146 60.41 -36.78 74.66
C ASP A 146 59.37 -37.20 73.60
N GLU A 147 58.58 -38.25 73.82
CA GLU A 147 57.41 -38.57 72.96
C GLU A 147 56.41 -37.40 72.90
N SER A 148 56.12 -36.77 74.04
CA SER A 148 55.29 -35.57 74.12
C SER A 148 55.92 -34.39 73.36
N ARG A 149 57.23 -34.16 73.51
CA ARG A 149 57.98 -33.12 72.78
C ARG A 149 57.96 -33.33 71.27
N ASN A 150 58.15 -34.56 70.82
CA ASN A 150 58.10 -34.94 69.40
C ASN A 150 56.69 -34.76 68.83
N SER A 151 55.66 -35.11 69.61
CA SER A 151 54.25 -34.86 69.27
C SER A 151 53.92 -33.36 69.17
N ILE A 152 54.43 -32.54 70.09
CA ILE A 152 54.30 -31.07 70.04
C ILE A 152 54.99 -30.49 68.79
N SER A 153 56.16 -31.01 68.42
CA SER A 153 56.88 -30.60 67.20
C SER A 153 56.09 -30.94 65.92
N SER A 154 55.53 -32.15 65.86
CA SER A 154 54.65 -32.59 64.76
C SER A 154 53.39 -31.72 64.64
N ASN A 155 52.70 -31.49 65.77
CA ASN A 155 51.52 -30.63 65.82
C ASN A 155 51.83 -29.18 65.39
N LYS A 156 53.01 -28.65 65.74
CA LYS A 156 53.46 -27.33 65.29
C LYS A 156 53.62 -27.27 63.78
N ALA A 157 54.26 -28.28 63.16
CA ALA A 157 54.41 -28.35 61.71
C ALA A 157 53.04 -28.45 60.99
N MET A 158 52.12 -29.26 61.53
CA MET A 158 50.76 -29.38 61.01
C MET A 158 49.96 -28.05 61.11
N LEU A 159 50.13 -27.30 62.21
CA LEU A 159 49.53 -25.98 62.37
C LEU A 159 50.11 -24.94 61.39
N GLU A 160 51.41 -24.99 61.11
CA GLU A 160 52.05 -24.14 60.10
C GLU A 160 51.53 -24.47 58.68
N GLU A 161 51.34 -25.76 58.35
CA GLU A 161 50.73 -26.19 57.10
C GLU A 161 49.26 -25.72 56.98
N ILE A 162 48.45 -25.91 58.03
CA ILE A 162 47.05 -25.46 58.08
C ILE A 162 46.97 -23.94 57.89
N ASN A 163 47.83 -23.16 58.57
CA ASN A 163 47.88 -21.71 58.41
C ASN A 163 48.23 -21.31 56.97
N SER A 164 49.15 -22.02 56.31
CA SER A 164 49.48 -21.77 54.89
C SER A 164 48.29 -21.99 53.96
N LYS A 165 47.53 -23.07 54.18
CA LYS A 165 46.31 -23.41 53.41
C LYS A 165 45.15 -22.44 53.68
N VAL A 166 45.00 -21.96 54.91
CA VAL A 166 44.01 -20.92 55.26
C VAL A 166 44.35 -19.58 54.58
N LEU A 167 45.63 -19.21 54.51
CA LEU A 167 46.08 -18.02 53.78
C LEU A 167 45.90 -18.16 52.26
N GLU A 168 46.12 -19.35 51.69
CA GLU A 168 45.83 -19.62 50.28
C GLU A 168 44.32 -19.55 49.99
N LEU A 169 43.49 -20.25 50.77
CA LEU A 169 42.03 -20.21 50.66
C LEU A 169 41.48 -18.77 50.79
N SER A 170 42.05 -17.96 51.69
CA SER A 170 41.69 -16.55 51.85
C SER A 170 41.98 -15.73 50.58
N ARG A 171 43.09 -15.99 49.88
CA ARG A 171 43.39 -15.37 48.57
C ARG A 171 42.39 -15.82 47.51
N SER A 172 42.11 -17.12 47.41
CA SER A 172 41.18 -17.69 46.43
C SER A 172 39.73 -17.23 46.64
N ILE A 173 39.29 -17.05 47.89
CA ILE A 173 38.01 -16.41 48.21
C ILE A 173 38.00 -14.95 47.74
N ARG A 174 39.10 -14.21 47.92
CA ARG A 174 39.22 -12.81 47.50
C ARG A 174 39.24 -12.66 45.97
N THR A 175 39.89 -13.56 45.23
CA THR A 175 39.83 -13.56 43.75
C THR A 175 38.44 -13.91 43.26
N ASN A 176 37.83 -14.99 43.76
CA ASN A 176 36.48 -15.39 43.36
C ASN A 176 35.44 -14.30 43.67
N SER A 177 35.57 -13.57 44.78
CA SER A 177 34.73 -12.42 45.11
C SER A 177 34.89 -11.26 44.12
N SER A 178 36.10 -11.03 43.61
CA SER A 178 36.37 -10.05 42.54
C SER A 178 35.76 -10.50 41.21
N ASP A 179 35.91 -11.78 40.86
CA ASP A 179 35.41 -12.35 39.61
C ASP A 179 33.87 -12.38 39.57
N VAL A 180 33.22 -12.68 40.69
CA VAL A 180 31.76 -12.56 40.86
C VAL A 180 31.30 -11.10 40.73
N GLY A 181 32.08 -10.14 41.26
CA GLY A 181 31.82 -8.71 41.05
C GLY A 181 31.89 -8.31 39.57
N ALA A 182 32.89 -8.80 38.83
CA ALA A 182 33.02 -8.56 37.40
C ALA A 182 31.88 -9.24 36.60
N GLN A 183 31.52 -10.49 36.93
CA GLN A 183 30.39 -11.18 36.30
C GLN A 183 29.06 -10.47 36.55
N LYS A 184 28.83 -9.95 37.77
CA LYS A 184 27.64 -9.14 38.08
C LYS A 184 27.57 -7.90 37.16
N SER A 185 28.66 -7.15 37.04
CA SER A 185 28.71 -5.97 36.17
C SER A 185 28.47 -6.30 34.69
N LEU A 186 28.98 -7.44 34.21
CA LEU A 186 28.70 -7.93 32.86
C LEU A 186 27.23 -8.36 32.67
N ILE A 187 26.59 -8.92 33.69
CA ILE A 187 25.15 -9.26 33.64
C ILE A 187 24.30 -7.98 33.61
N GLU A 188 24.69 -6.95 34.37
CA GLU A 188 24.01 -5.64 34.39
C GLU A 188 24.11 -4.94 33.02
N ASP A 189 25.31 -4.83 32.42
CA ASP A 189 25.50 -4.28 31.06
C ASP A 189 24.72 -5.07 29.99
N ASN A 190 24.79 -6.41 30.01
CA ASN A 190 24.01 -7.23 29.07
C ASN A 190 22.50 -7.07 29.25
N SER A 191 22.00 -6.83 30.48
CA SER A 191 20.58 -6.58 30.71
C SER A 191 20.13 -5.24 30.11
N VAL A 192 20.94 -4.17 30.26
CA VAL A 192 20.67 -2.86 29.63
C VAL A 192 20.63 -2.98 28.11
N ARG A 193 21.63 -3.64 27.50
CA ARG A 193 21.66 -3.87 26.05
C ARG A 193 20.47 -4.70 25.56
N LEU A 194 20.01 -5.68 26.34
CA LEU A 194 18.80 -6.45 26.01
C LEU A 194 17.55 -5.57 26.03
N TYR A 195 17.41 -4.65 26.99
CA TYR A 195 16.33 -3.65 26.98
C TYR A 195 16.43 -2.71 25.78
N GLU A 196 17.61 -2.20 25.40
CA GLU A 196 17.80 -1.38 24.20
C GLU A 196 17.36 -2.11 22.92
N VAL A 197 17.74 -3.39 22.77
CA VAL A 197 17.36 -4.23 21.63
C VAL A 197 15.85 -4.49 21.60
N LEU A 198 15.21 -4.73 22.75
CA LEU A 198 13.75 -4.91 22.84
C LEU A 198 12.98 -3.63 22.48
N VAL A 199 13.48 -2.45 22.89
CA VAL A 199 12.91 -1.15 22.49
C VAL A 199 13.04 -0.92 20.98
N GLN A 200 14.19 -1.26 20.40
CA GLN A 200 14.40 -1.18 18.94
C GLN A 200 13.48 -2.13 18.17
N LEU A 201 13.26 -3.36 18.66
CA LEU A 201 12.32 -4.32 18.08
C LEU A 201 10.87 -3.82 18.10
N SER A 202 10.42 -3.25 19.21
CA SER A 202 9.09 -2.61 19.31
C SER A 202 8.89 -1.52 18.25
N GLY A 203 9.89 -0.64 18.09
CA GLY A 203 9.90 0.41 17.06
C GLY A 203 10.04 -0.09 15.61
N ILE A 204 10.25 -1.40 15.38
CA ILE A 204 10.18 -2.04 14.06
C ILE A 204 8.77 -2.57 13.79
N GLU A 205 8.06 -3.09 14.79
CA GLU A 205 6.67 -3.56 14.63
C GLU A 205 5.73 -2.42 14.18
N GLU A 206 5.85 -1.24 14.79
CA GLU A 206 5.06 -0.07 14.39
C GLU A 206 5.34 0.36 12.93
N LYS A 207 6.61 0.29 12.49
CA LYS A 207 7.00 0.59 11.10
C LYS A 207 6.48 -0.45 10.13
N PHE A 208 6.47 -1.73 10.50
CA PHE A 208 5.88 -2.78 9.69
C PHE A 208 4.36 -2.59 9.55
N LYS A 209 3.69 -2.20 10.63
CA LYS A 209 2.26 -1.90 10.68
C LYS A 209 1.90 -0.67 9.83
N SER A 210 2.69 0.40 9.86
CA SER A 210 2.45 1.58 9.02
C SER A 210 2.68 1.29 7.54
N ILE A 211 3.75 0.54 7.18
CA ILE A 211 3.99 0.08 5.80
C ILE A 211 2.84 -0.80 5.31
N SER A 212 2.36 -1.74 6.13
CA SER A 212 1.20 -2.59 5.80
C SER A 212 -0.07 -1.77 5.54
N ASN A 213 -0.34 -0.75 6.36
CA ASN A 213 -1.48 0.14 6.17
C ASN A 213 -1.34 0.95 4.86
N LEU A 214 -0.16 1.52 4.57
CA LEU A 214 0.10 2.28 3.34
C LEU A 214 -0.04 1.41 2.07
N LEU A 215 0.41 0.15 2.11
CA LEU A 215 0.23 -0.80 1.00
C LEU A 215 -1.25 -1.13 0.78
N ASN A 216 -2.03 -1.31 1.85
CA ASN A 216 -3.47 -1.56 1.74
C ASN A 216 -4.24 -0.32 1.27
N GLN A 217 -3.85 0.88 1.73
CA GLN A 217 -4.41 2.15 1.24
C GLN A 217 -4.15 2.31 -0.26
N LYS A 218 -2.88 2.25 -0.70
CA LYS A 218 -2.53 2.41 -2.11
C LYS A 218 -3.22 1.38 -3.01
N LYS A 219 -3.37 0.14 -2.54
CA LYS A 219 -4.11 -0.91 -3.26
C LYS A 219 -5.61 -0.62 -3.37
N ASN A 220 -6.21 0.04 -2.37
CA ASN A 220 -7.60 0.48 -2.43
C ASN A 220 -7.75 1.68 -3.37
N GLU A 221 -6.85 2.66 -3.32
CA GLU A 221 -6.81 3.82 -4.23
C GLU A 221 -6.65 3.39 -5.70
N GLU A 222 -5.73 2.45 -5.97
CA GLU A 222 -5.53 1.85 -7.30
C GLU A 222 -6.80 1.10 -7.77
N LYS A 223 -7.43 0.33 -6.87
CA LYS A 223 -8.69 -0.36 -7.16
C LYS A 223 -9.84 0.62 -7.42
N GLU A 224 -9.95 1.70 -6.65
CA GLU A 224 -10.99 2.72 -6.79
C GLU A 224 -10.81 3.49 -8.10
N SER A 225 -9.58 3.90 -8.43
CA SER A 225 -9.24 4.51 -9.73
C SER A 225 -9.60 3.58 -10.89
N ASN A 226 -9.25 2.30 -10.83
CA ASN A 226 -9.60 1.31 -11.85
C ASN A 226 -11.12 1.08 -11.96
N ILE A 227 -11.88 1.16 -10.86
CA ILE A 227 -13.35 1.10 -10.87
C ILE A 227 -13.95 2.35 -11.52
N ILE A 228 -13.42 3.55 -11.21
CA ILE A 228 -13.88 4.82 -11.78
C ILE A 228 -13.64 4.83 -13.30
N LEU A 229 -12.45 4.42 -13.75
CA LEU A 229 -12.11 4.30 -15.18
C LEU A 229 -13.03 3.29 -15.90
N ALA A 230 -13.19 2.07 -15.37
CA ALA A 230 -14.09 1.08 -15.96
C ALA A 230 -15.55 1.56 -16.02
N THR A 231 -16.04 2.25 -14.97
CA THR A 231 -17.39 2.83 -14.94
C THR A 231 -17.56 3.95 -15.97
N TYR A 232 -16.51 4.72 -16.23
CA TYR A 232 -16.49 5.79 -17.22
C TYR A 232 -16.50 5.22 -18.65
N ASP A 233 -15.73 4.16 -18.91
CA ASP A 233 -15.71 3.45 -20.20
C ASP A 233 -17.03 2.73 -20.48
N ASP A 234 -17.63 2.07 -19.48
CA ASP A 234 -18.98 1.48 -19.58
C ASP A 234 -20.05 2.54 -19.88
N LEU A 235 -19.97 3.71 -19.24
CA LEU A 235 -20.91 4.81 -19.49
C LEU A 235 -20.75 5.41 -20.90
N HIS A 236 -19.51 5.52 -21.40
CA HIS A 236 -19.22 5.87 -22.80
C HIS A 236 -19.82 4.86 -23.78
N TYR A 237 -19.61 3.57 -23.53
CA TYR A 237 -20.13 2.49 -24.35
C TYR A 237 -21.67 2.51 -24.41
N ILE A 238 -22.34 2.68 -23.27
CA ILE A 238 -23.80 2.82 -23.18
C ILE A 238 -24.28 4.08 -23.91
N TRP A 239 -23.59 5.22 -23.77
CA TRP A 239 -23.96 6.46 -24.44
C TRP A 239 -23.78 6.39 -25.96
N LEU A 240 -22.72 5.75 -26.44
CA LEU A 240 -22.47 5.51 -27.86
C LEU A 240 -23.52 4.56 -28.45
N LEU A 241 -23.92 3.51 -27.74
CA LEU A 241 -25.01 2.61 -28.15
C LEU A 241 -26.37 3.32 -28.16
N PHE A 242 -26.69 4.14 -27.15
CA PHE A 242 -27.91 4.93 -27.11
C PHE A 242 -27.97 5.94 -28.27
N SER A 243 -26.86 6.63 -28.52
CA SER A 243 -26.68 7.52 -29.66
C SER A 243 -26.81 6.79 -30.99
N THR A 244 -26.29 5.56 -31.10
CA THR A 244 -26.44 4.67 -32.25
C THR A 244 -27.91 4.36 -32.54
N VAL A 245 -28.69 3.97 -31.52
CA VAL A 245 -30.14 3.70 -31.68
C VAL A 245 -30.88 4.95 -32.14
N ILE A 246 -30.55 6.13 -31.60
CA ILE A 246 -31.13 7.39 -32.05
C ILE A 246 -30.77 7.67 -33.52
N ILE A 247 -29.50 7.63 -33.92
CA ILE A 247 -29.09 8.03 -35.28
C ILE A 247 -29.51 7.01 -36.36
N LEU A 248 -29.69 5.74 -36.01
CA LEU A 248 -30.30 4.75 -36.90
C LEU A 248 -31.83 4.92 -37.06
N SER A 249 -32.48 5.76 -36.24
CA SER A 249 -33.88 6.17 -36.46
C SER A 249 -34.02 7.20 -37.60
N LEU A 250 -32.94 7.84 -38.04
CA LEU A 250 -32.95 8.91 -39.03
C LEU A 250 -33.76 8.62 -40.31
N PRO A 251 -33.73 7.42 -40.93
CA PRO A 251 -34.54 7.13 -42.12
C PRO A 251 -36.04 7.26 -41.86
N LEU A 252 -36.52 7.00 -40.64
CA LEU A 252 -37.93 7.18 -40.25
C LEU A 252 -38.35 8.65 -40.25
N ALA A 253 -37.47 9.56 -39.82
CA ALA A 253 -37.72 10.99 -39.92
C ALA A 253 -37.89 11.40 -41.39
N PHE A 254 -37.05 10.87 -42.29
CA PHE A 254 -37.16 11.16 -43.71
C PHE A 254 -38.40 10.53 -44.38
N THR A 255 -38.77 9.27 -44.08
CA THR A 255 -39.97 8.65 -44.71
C THR A 255 -41.25 9.43 -44.41
N LEU A 256 -41.39 9.98 -43.19
CA LEU A 256 -42.52 10.83 -42.80
C LEU A 256 -42.65 12.10 -43.67
N THR A 257 -41.57 12.62 -44.25
CA THR A 257 -41.63 13.77 -45.19
C THR A 257 -42.20 13.42 -46.56
N HIS A 258 -42.02 12.19 -47.02
CA HIS A 258 -42.38 11.78 -48.39
C HIS A 258 -43.86 11.43 -48.54
N THR A 259 -44.62 11.39 -47.43
CA THR A 259 -46.10 11.36 -47.41
C THR A 259 -46.73 12.53 -48.18
N LYS A 260 -46.01 13.65 -48.32
CA LYS A 260 -46.57 14.90 -48.86
C LYS A 260 -46.83 14.93 -50.36
N ILE A 261 -46.19 14.08 -51.19
CA ILE A 261 -46.26 14.22 -52.66
C ILE A 261 -46.30 12.85 -53.38
N ALA A 262 -47.46 12.22 -53.37
CA ALA A 262 -47.82 11.19 -54.34
C ALA A 262 -48.44 11.85 -55.59
N LEU A 263 -47.68 11.90 -56.70
CA LEU A 263 -48.29 11.96 -58.03
C LEU A 263 -48.66 10.53 -58.42
N ALA A 264 -49.82 10.33 -59.06
CA ALA A 264 -50.44 9.02 -59.23
C ALA A 264 -49.57 7.97 -59.95
N ASP A 265 -48.74 8.39 -60.90
CA ASP A 265 -48.09 7.50 -61.87
C ASP A 265 -46.61 7.19 -61.59
N HIS A 266 -46.09 7.44 -60.39
CA HIS A 266 -44.68 7.20 -60.04
C HIS A 266 -44.51 6.26 -58.85
N ILE A 267 -43.51 5.36 -58.95
CA ILE A 267 -43.16 4.33 -57.95
C ILE A 267 -43.17 4.93 -56.54
N PRO A 268 -43.82 4.29 -55.54
CA PRO A 268 -43.93 4.84 -54.19
C PRO A 268 -42.54 5.09 -53.59
N GLN A 269 -42.23 6.38 -53.37
CA GLN A 269 -40.88 6.86 -53.05
C GLN A 269 -40.28 6.21 -51.79
N THR A 270 -41.12 5.73 -50.88
CA THR A 270 -40.74 4.93 -49.70
C THR A 270 -39.90 3.70 -50.04
N GLN A 271 -40.12 3.05 -51.18
CA GLN A 271 -39.27 1.95 -51.66
C GLN A 271 -37.82 2.42 -51.93
N GLY A 272 -37.65 3.63 -52.44
CA GLY A 272 -36.34 4.25 -52.68
C GLY A 272 -35.58 4.50 -51.38
N VAL A 273 -36.25 4.88 -50.28
CA VAL A 273 -35.62 5.10 -48.97
C VAL A 273 -35.08 3.80 -48.37
N ILE A 274 -35.80 2.68 -48.54
CA ILE A 274 -35.30 1.35 -48.12
C ILE A 274 -34.11 0.92 -49.01
N LEU A 275 -34.19 1.18 -50.31
CA LEU A 275 -33.13 0.80 -51.26
C LEU A 275 -31.81 1.53 -51.00
N ILE A 276 -31.85 2.85 -50.74
CA ILE A 276 -30.65 3.62 -50.35
C ILE A 276 -30.11 3.20 -48.98
N TYR A 277 -30.96 2.79 -48.04
CA TYR A 277 -30.54 2.33 -46.72
C TYR A 277 -29.73 1.02 -46.81
N ILE A 278 -30.25 0.03 -47.55
CA ILE A 278 -29.55 -1.24 -47.82
C ILE A 278 -28.23 -1.00 -48.59
N ALA A 279 -28.28 -0.18 -49.65
CA ALA A 279 -27.11 0.16 -50.45
C ALA A 279 -26.04 0.91 -49.63
N ALA A 280 -26.45 1.85 -48.76
CA ALA A 280 -25.55 2.58 -47.89
C ALA A 280 -24.82 1.65 -46.92
N ILE A 281 -25.57 0.75 -46.25
CA ILE A 281 -25.01 -0.28 -45.35
C ILE A 281 -23.97 -1.12 -46.08
N ILE A 282 -24.30 -1.67 -47.26
CA ILE A 282 -23.39 -2.56 -47.99
C ILE A 282 -22.11 -1.83 -48.41
N GLY A 283 -22.22 -0.62 -48.97
CA GLY A 283 -21.05 0.16 -49.39
C GLY A 283 -20.15 0.59 -48.24
N TYR A 284 -20.74 1.02 -47.12
CA TYR A 284 -20.00 1.42 -45.93
C TYR A 284 -19.36 0.23 -45.21
N PHE A 285 -20.09 -0.90 -45.09
CA PHE A 285 -19.57 -2.12 -44.48
C PHE A 285 -18.40 -2.74 -45.27
N THR A 286 -18.54 -2.82 -46.60
CA THR A 286 -17.53 -3.50 -47.43
C THR A 286 -16.23 -2.72 -47.52
N ILE A 287 -16.31 -1.43 -47.85
CA ILE A 287 -15.13 -0.60 -48.18
C ILE A 287 -15.12 0.73 -47.42
N GLY A 288 -16.28 1.39 -47.25
CA GLY A 288 -16.34 2.75 -46.71
C GLY A 288 -15.75 2.92 -45.31
N PHE A 289 -15.99 1.99 -44.39
CA PHE A 289 -15.42 2.05 -43.04
C PHE A 289 -13.88 2.00 -43.06
N GLY A 290 -13.30 1.12 -43.88
CA GLY A 290 -11.84 1.01 -44.01
C GLY A 290 -11.20 2.23 -44.66
N LEU A 291 -11.83 2.83 -45.67
CA LEU A 291 -11.36 4.11 -46.23
C LEU A 291 -11.46 5.26 -45.24
N MET A 292 -12.45 5.23 -44.33
CA MET A 292 -12.74 6.30 -43.37
C MET A 292 -11.86 6.23 -42.11
N TYR A 293 -11.67 5.03 -41.54
CA TYR A 293 -11.03 4.83 -40.22
C TYR A 293 -9.87 3.81 -40.20
N GLY A 294 -9.55 3.16 -41.33
CA GLY A 294 -8.35 2.33 -41.43
C GLY A 294 -7.06 3.13 -41.30
N ILE A 295 -5.94 2.43 -41.08
CA ILE A 295 -4.58 2.98 -40.95
C ILE A 295 -4.31 4.00 -42.07
N THR A 296 -3.92 5.22 -41.69
CA THR A 296 -3.87 6.34 -42.62
C THR A 296 -2.65 6.27 -43.56
N SER A 297 -2.90 6.34 -44.87
CA SER A 297 -1.87 6.58 -45.87
C SER A 297 -1.66 8.08 -46.04
N SER A 298 -0.63 8.60 -45.36
CA SER A 298 -0.19 10.01 -45.41
C SER A 298 -1.31 11.04 -45.14
N GLY A 299 -2.33 10.71 -44.36
CA GLY A 299 -3.48 11.57 -44.06
C GLY A 299 -4.60 11.61 -45.11
N TRP A 300 -4.48 10.87 -46.23
CA TRP A 300 -5.39 10.98 -47.38
C TRP A 300 -6.49 9.93 -47.44
N LEU A 301 -6.24 8.71 -46.98
CA LEU A 301 -7.18 7.58 -47.04
C LEU A 301 -6.75 6.46 -46.10
N GLY A 302 -7.72 5.75 -45.52
CA GLY A 302 -7.48 4.55 -44.73
C GLY A 302 -7.16 3.33 -45.61
N THR A 303 -6.30 2.44 -45.10
CA THR A 303 -5.75 1.29 -45.85
C THR A 303 -5.96 -0.07 -45.18
N SER A 304 -6.72 -0.12 -44.09
CA SER A 304 -7.07 -1.32 -43.33
C SER A 304 -8.55 -1.31 -42.92
N ASN A 305 -9.02 -2.28 -42.13
CA ASN A 305 -10.37 -2.32 -41.57
C ASN A 305 -11.50 -2.36 -42.63
N PHE A 306 -11.19 -2.77 -43.86
CA PHE A 306 -12.17 -3.21 -44.87
C PHE A 306 -12.81 -4.51 -44.42
N LEU A 307 -14.11 -4.71 -44.71
CA LEU A 307 -14.88 -5.88 -44.25
C LEU A 307 -14.60 -6.18 -42.76
N PRO A 308 -14.99 -5.30 -41.80
CA PRO A 308 -14.46 -5.34 -40.43
C PRO A 308 -14.78 -6.62 -39.61
N PHE A 309 -15.48 -7.62 -40.18
CA PHE A 309 -15.78 -8.93 -39.59
C PHE A 309 -14.61 -9.56 -38.82
N ASP A 310 -13.40 -9.52 -39.37
CA ASP A 310 -12.22 -10.13 -38.76
C ASP A 310 -11.75 -9.40 -37.48
N ASP A 311 -12.04 -8.10 -37.34
CA ASP A 311 -11.70 -7.28 -36.15
C ASP A 311 -12.88 -7.20 -35.14
N LEU A 312 -14.10 -7.64 -35.50
CA LEU A 312 -15.27 -7.61 -34.60
C LEU A 312 -15.13 -8.55 -33.39
N ALA A 313 -14.19 -9.49 -33.42
CA ALA A 313 -13.88 -10.35 -32.28
C ALA A 313 -13.08 -9.63 -31.18
N GLN A 314 -12.46 -8.48 -31.47
CA GLN A 314 -11.64 -7.74 -30.51
C GLN A 314 -12.50 -6.73 -29.75
N THR A 315 -13.04 -7.18 -28.61
CA THR A 315 -13.77 -6.35 -27.63
C THR A 315 -12.84 -5.48 -26.77
N SER A 316 -11.54 -5.48 -27.05
CA SER A 316 -10.49 -4.83 -26.25
C SER A 316 -9.99 -3.57 -26.95
N SER A 317 -9.78 -2.48 -26.21
CA SER A 317 -9.30 -1.19 -26.71
C SER A 317 -7.84 -1.16 -27.20
N SER A 318 -7.16 -2.32 -27.20
CA SER A 318 -5.79 -2.47 -27.68
C SER A 318 -5.65 -3.76 -28.51
N ASN A 319 -5.37 -3.60 -29.81
CA ASN A 319 -4.99 -4.72 -30.66
C ASN A 319 -3.52 -5.10 -30.42
N GLN A 320 -3.17 -6.37 -30.63
CA GLN A 320 -1.81 -6.90 -30.44
C GLN A 320 -0.73 -6.24 -31.33
N ALA A 321 -1.14 -5.39 -32.28
CA ALA A 321 -0.28 -4.55 -33.11
C ALA A 321 0.11 -3.19 -32.47
N GLY A 322 -0.32 -2.90 -31.24
CA GLY A 322 -0.04 -1.62 -30.56
C GLY A 322 -0.93 -0.45 -31.03
N ILE A 323 -2.10 -0.76 -31.59
CA ILE A 323 -3.11 0.24 -32.00
C ILE A 323 -4.11 0.41 -30.84
N THR A 324 -4.18 1.62 -30.30
CA THR A 324 -5.18 2.03 -29.31
C THR A 324 -6.46 2.48 -30.02
N TYR A 325 -7.59 1.87 -29.67
CA TYR A 325 -8.91 2.25 -30.15
C TYR A 325 -9.66 3.06 -29.10
N LEU A 326 -10.16 4.24 -29.47
CA LEU A 326 -10.92 5.13 -28.57
C LEU A 326 -12.32 4.56 -28.21
N PHE A 327 -12.89 3.75 -29.09
CA PHE A 327 -14.22 3.17 -28.95
C PHE A 327 -14.23 1.73 -29.49
N PRO A 328 -15.01 0.81 -28.91
CA PRO A 328 -15.21 -0.52 -29.50
C PRO A 328 -15.77 -0.42 -30.94
N ILE A 329 -15.16 -1.19 -31.84
CA ILE A 329 -15.33 -1.06 -33.30
C ILE A 329 -16.81 -1.20 -33.72
N ILE A 330 -17.56 -2.13 -33.11
CA ILE A 330 -18.96 -2.42 -33.47
C ILE A 330 -19.90 -1.21 -33.20
N PRO A 331 -20.06 -0.69 -31.96
CA PRO A 331 -20.85 0.51 -31.70
C PRO A 331 -20.42 1.70 -32.56
N PHE A 332 -19.11 1.93 -32.70
CA PHE A 332 -18.59 3.07 -33.46
C PHE A 332 -18.91 2.95 -34.97
N PHE A 333 -18.76 1.75 -35.55
CA PHE A 333 -19.19 1.46 -36.91
C PHE A 333 -20.69 1.76 -37.10
N LEU A 334 -21.55 1.27 -36.20
CA LEU A 334 -23.01 1.45 -36.29
C LEU A 334 -23.44 2.91 -36.09
N TYR A 335 -22.81 3.64 -35.17
CA TYR A 335 -23.02 5.08 -34.99
C TYR A 335 -22.65 5.85 -36.27
N LYS A 336 -21.43 5.64 -36.79
CA LYS A 336 -20.94 6.34 -37.97
C LYS A 336 -21.68 5.92 -39.26
N LEU A 337 -22.19 4.69 -39.35
CA LEU A 337 -23.13 4.27 -40.39
C LEU A 337 -24.37 5.18 -40.43
N GLY A 338 -24.92 5.57 -39.28
CA GLY A 338 -26.01 6.56 -39.20
C GLY A 338 -25.59 7.95 -39.74
N VAL A 339 -24.35 8.37 -39.49
CA VAL A 339 -23.79 9.62 -40.03
C VAL A 339 -23.62 9.57 -41.56
N ILE A 340 -23.20 8.42 -42.10
CA ILE A 340 -23.12 8.20 -43.56
C ILE A 340 -24.53 8.18 -44.19
N LEU A 341 -25.49 7.53 -43.52
CA LEU A 341 -26.89 7.53 -43.93
C LEU A 341 -27.49 8.93 -44.01
N LEU A 342 -27.11 9.86 -43.11
CA LEU A 342 -27.53 11.27 -43.21
C LEU A 342 -27.11 11.92 -44.53
N ALA A 343 -25.85 11.76 -44.97
CA ALA A 343 -25.41 12.30 -46.26
C ALA A 343 -26.18 11.69 -47.44
N VAL A 344 -26.39 10.37 -47.44
CA VAL A 344 -27.17 9.67 -48.48
C VAL A 344 -28.62 10.17 -48.51
N LEU A 345 -29.25 10.36 -47.35
CA LEU A 345 -30.62 10.87 -47.21
C LEU A 345 -30.75 12.34 -47.63
N ILE A 346 -29.76 13.19 -47.33
CA ILE A 346 -29.73 14.59 -47.80
C ILE A 346 -29.73 14.64 -49.34
N ILE A 347 -28.86 13.87 -49.99
CA ILE A 347 -28.79 13.83 -51.46
C ILE A 347 -30.10 13.28 -52.03
N TYR A 348 -30.59 12.15 -51.49
CA TYR A 348 -31.86 11.55 -51.89
C TYR A 348 -33.05 12.53 -51.77
N HIS A 349 -33.15 13.30 -50.70
CA HIS A 349 -34.26 14.24 -50.52
C HIS A 349 -34.21 15.43 -51.50
N ILE A 350 -33.02 15.78 -52.01
CA ILE A 350 -32.84 16.85 -53.00
C ILE A 350 -33.17 16.35 -54.42
N ILE A 351 -32.54 15.25 -54.88
CA ILE A 351 -32.64 14.78 -56.29
C ILE A 351 -33.42 13.47 -56.50
N GLY A 352 -33.76 12.73 -55.44
CA GLY A 352 -34.29 11.37 -55.52
C GLY A 352 -35.60 11.22 -56.31
N ARG A 353 -36.40 12.29 -56.45
CA ARG A 353 -37.61 12.30 -57.30
C ARG A 353 -37.34 12.32 -58.80
N GLN A 354 -36.08 12.53 -59.22
CA GLN A 354 -35.65 12.59 -60.63
C GLN A 354 -34.85 11.34 -61.06
N LEU A 355 -34.69 10.36 -60.17
CA LEU A 355 -33.79 9.21 -60.34
C LEU A 355 -34.55 7.89 -60.42
N SER A 356 -34.03 6.95 -61.20
CA SER A 356 -34.52 5.57 -61.23
C SER A 356 -34.05 4.77 -60.00
N SER A 357 -34.72 3.66 -59.66
CA SER A 357 -34.35 2.81 -58.52
C SER A 357 -32.89 2.33 -58.57
N MET A 358 -32.37 1.98 -59.76
CA MET A 358 -30.96 1.61 -59.92
C MET A 358 -30.02 2.81 -59.78
N SER A 359 -30.46 4.01 -60.18
CA SER A 359 -29.73 5.24 -59.91
C SER A 359 -29.66 5.54 -58.41
N HIS A 360 -30.73 5.29 -57.63
CA HIS A 360 -30.69 5.42 -56.16
C HIS A 360 -29.68 4.47 -55.52
N LEU A 361 -29.68 3.19 -55.93
CA LEU A 361 -28.77 2.17 -55.40
C LEU A 361 -27.30 2.50 -55.70
N LEU A 362 -26.98 2.86 -56.95
CA LEU A 362 -25.61 3.23 -57.36
C LEU A 362 -25.14 4.52 -56.69
N LEU A 363 -26.03 5.51 -56.55
CA LEU A 363 -25.76 6.75 -55.84
C LEU A 363 -25.45 6.50 -54.35
N ALA A 364 -26.29 5.70 -53.67
CA ALA A 364 -26.08 5.38 -52.26
C ALA A 364 -24.79 4.59 -52.03
N LEU A 365 -24.49 3.60 -52.87
CA LEU A 365 -23.20 2.90 -52.85
C LEU A 365 -22.03 3.86 -53.05
N PHE A 366 -22.04 4.71 -54.08
CA PHE A 366 -20.94 5.65 -54.34
C PHE A 366 -20.71 6.62 -53.17
N VAL A 367 -21.81 7.13 -52.58
CA VAL A 367 -21.76 8.08 -51.47
C VAL A 367 -21.26 7.43 -50.18
N SER A 368 -21.73 6.22 -49.85
CA SER A 368 -21.35 5.51 -48.62
C SER A 368 -20.02 4.76 -48.71
N THR A 369 -19.54 4.48 -49.92
CA THR A 369 -18.27 3.79 -50.17
C THR A 369 -17.11 4.76 -50.36
N LEU A 370 -17.30 5.82 -51.16
CA LEU A 370 -16.20 6.69 -51.60
C LEU A 370 -16.37 8.12 -51.11
N LEU A 371 -17.47 8.79 -51.51
CA LEU A 371 -17.57 10.25 -51.37
C LEU A 371 -17.44 10.71 -49.92
N ILE A 372 -18.25 10.17 -49.02
CA ILE A 372 -18.25 10.62 -47.63
C ILE A 372 -17.09 9.99 -46.83
N PRO A 373 -16.77 8.69 -46.96
CA PRO A 373 -15.58 8.10 -46.31
C PRO A 373 -14.27 8.84 -46.56
N ILE A 374 -13.95 9.20 -47.81
CA ILE A 374 -12.66 9.83 -48.15
C ILE A 374 -12.55 11.22 -47.52
N TYR A 375 -13.55 12.08 -47.69
CA TYR A 375 -13.54 13.41 -47.08
C TYR A 375 -13.61 13.35 -45.54
N SER A 376 -14.27 12.32 -44.98
CA SER A 376 -14.30 12.10 -43.55
C SER A 376 -12.95 11.65 -43.00
N HIS A 377 -12.20 10.80 -43.71
CA HIS A 377 -10.87 10.38 -43.29
C HIS A 377 -9.93 11.57 -43.07
N TRP A 378 -10.02 12.60 -43.93
CA TRP A 378 -9.18 13.80 -43.82
C TRP A 378 -9.34 14.54 -42.49
N ILE A 379 -10.52 14.43 -41.86
CA ILE A 379 -10.94 15.26 -40.72
C ILE A 379 -11.15 14.43 -39.44
N TRP A 380 -11.49 13.14 -39.57
CA TRP A 380 -11.98 12.28 -38.47
C TRP A 380 -11.22 10.97 -38.27
N ALA A 381 -10.16 10.67 -39.01
CA ALA A 381 -9.42 9.40 -38.87
C ALA A 381 -8.94 9.13 -37.43
N ASP A 382 -8.74 10.19 -36.63
CA ASP A 382 -8.30 10.17 -35.23
C ASP A 382 -9.43 9.86 -34.23
N GLN A 383 -10.70 9.91 -34.66
CA GLN A 383 -11.85 9.62 -33.79
C GLN A 383 -12.03 8.13 -33.45
N LEU A 384 -11.31 7.23 -34.13
CA LEU A 384 -11.27 5.80 -33.79
C LEU A 384 -9.88 5.35 -33.33
N ILE A 385 -8.82 5.77 -34.02
CA ILE A 385 -7.42 5.39 -33.73
C ILE A 385 -6.64 6.67 -33.44
N GLU A 386 -6.18 6.84 -32.20
CA GLU A 386 -5.56 8.08 -31.70
C GLU A 386 -4.38 8.60 -32.56
N SER A 387 -3.63 7.67 -33.14
CA SER A 387 -2.44 7.95 -33.96
C SER A 387 -2.73 8.26 -35.44
N ASN A 388 -3.95 8.00 -35.93
CA ASN A 388 -4.31 8.20 -37.34
C ASN A 388 -4.79 9.63 -37.62
N LYS A 389 -3.91 10.57 -37.97
CA LYS A 389 -4.35 11.94 -38.32
C LYS A 389 -4.52 12.15 -39.82
N GLY A 390 -5.75 12.42 -40.25
CA GLY A 390 -6.08 12.90 -41.60
C GLY A 390 -5.47 14.28 -41.90
N TRP A 391 -5.25 14.63 -43.16
CA TRP A 391 -4.48 15.84 -43.51
C TRP A 391 -5.16 17.16 -43.10
N LEU A 392 -6.49 17.21 -42.98
CA LEU A 392 -7.21 18.37 -42.43
C LEU A 392 -7.09 18.40 -40.90
N ALA A 393 -7.19 17.25 -40.22
CA ALA A 393 -6.92 17.16 -38.78
C ALA A 393 -5.46 17.56 -38.43
N GLN A 394 -4.48 17.24 -39.29
CA GLN A 394 -3.08 17.65 -39.13
C GLN A 394 -2.89 19.18 -39.16
N ILE A 395 -3.72 19.94 -39.87
CA ILE A 395 -3.71 21.42 -39.86
C ILE A 395 -4.66 22.02 -38.80
N ASN A 396 -5.17 21.21 -37.87
CA ASN A 396 -6.14 21.58 -36.83
C ASN A 396 -7.47 22.12 -37.39
N PHE A 397 -7.94 21.62 -38.53
CA PHE A 397 -9.30 21.89 -39.01
C PHE A 397 -10.32 21.10 -38.18
N ILE A 398 -11.33 21.80 -37.64
CA ILE A 398 -12.31 21.23 -36.71
C ILE A 398 -13.71 21.27 -37.33
N ASP A 399 -14.30 20.09 -37.54
CA ASP A 399 -15.73 19.90 -37.81
C ASP A 399 -16.24 18.71 -36.98
N GLN A 400 -16.64 18.95 -35.73
CA GLN A 400 -17.00 17.88 -34.79
C GLN A 400 -18.27 17.10 -35.19
N ALA A 401 -19.20 17.74 -35.91
CA ALA A 401 -20.55 17.23 -36.15
C ALA A 401 -20.91 17.04 -37.64
N GLY A 402 -20.00 17.37 -38.56
CA GLY A 402 -20.19 17.14 -39.99
C GLY A 402 -20.94 18.28 -40.69
N ALA A 403 -20.79 19.53 -40.24
CA ALA A 403 -21.33 20.70 -40.93
C ALA A 403 -20.75 20.85 -42.34
N ILE A 404 -19.48 20.53 -42.51
CA ILE A 404 -18.75 20.53 -43.79
C ILE A 404 -18.63 19.08 -44.31
N THR A 405 -18.12 18.16 -43.49
CA THR A 405 -17.81 16.76 -43.86
C THR A 405 -19.01 15.99 -44.41
N ILE A 406 -20.19 16.22 -43.82
CA ILE A 406 -21.42 15.48 -44.15
C ILE A 406 -22.37 16.41 -44.91
N ASN A 407 -22.81 17.48 -44.25
CA ASN A 407 -23.90 18.32 -44.73
C ASN A 407 -23.52 19.13 -45.98
N SER A 408 -22.40 19.86 -45.93
CA SER A 408 -22.01 20.71 -47.07
C SER A 408 -21.60 19.89 -48.29
N ILE A 409 -20.84 18.80 -48.12
CA ILE A 409 -20.43 17.93 -49.25
C ILE A 409 -21.64 17.24 -49.88
N ALA A 410 -22.56 16.69 -49.08
CA ALA A 410 -23.81 16.12 -49.58
C ALA A 410 -24.66 17.17 -50.34
N ALA A 411 -24.79 18.38 -49.78
CA ALA A 411 -25.55 19.47 -50.41
C ALA A 411 -24.92 19.95 -51.73
N TRP A 412 -23.59 20.12 -51.80
CA TRP A 412 -22.90 20.53 -53.03
C TRP A 412 -22.95 19.46 -54.12
N PHE A 413 -22.75 18.19 -53.76
CA PHE A 413 -22.86 17.06 -54.70
C PHE A 413 -24.29 16.95 -55.26
N ALA A 414 -25.30 17.02 -54.39
CA ALA A 414 -26.70 17.02 -54.81
C ALA A 414 -27.06 18.25 -55.67
N PHE A 415 -26.53 19.43 -55.36
CA PHE A 415 -26.72 20.65 -56.15
C PHE A 415 -26.13 20.52 -57.56
N ILE A 416 -24.91 20.00 -57.70
CA ILE A 416 -24.28 19.79 -59.01
C ILE A 416 -25.10 18.82 -59.86
N ILE A 417 -25.61 17.73 -59.27
CA ILE A 417 -26.47 16.78 -59.98
C ILE A 417 -27.82 17.43 -60.36
N ALA A 418 -28.48 18.12 -59.42
CA ALA A 418 -29.74 18.82 -59.69
C ALA A 418 -29.60 19.87 -60.82
N TRP A 419 -28.49 20.62 -60.82
CA TRP A 419 -28.19 21.60 -61.87
C TRP A 419 -27.92 20.96 -63.23
N LYS A 420 -27.34 19.75 -63.27
CA LYS A 420 -27.10 19.00 -64.51
C LYS A 420 -28.33 18.26 -65.05
N ILE A 421 -29.24 17.80 -64.19
CA ILE A 421 -30.52 17.20 -64.59
C ILE A 421 -31.52 18.28 -65.03
N GLY A 422 -31.53 19.42 -64.34
CA GLY A 422 -32.47 20.52 -64.60
C GLY A 422 -33.87 20.28 -64.01
N SER A 423 -34.83 21.12 -64.40
CA SER A 423 -36.21 21.05 -63.91
C SER A 423 -37.09 20.17 -64.80
N THR A 424 -36.99 18.85 -64.65
CA THR A 424 -37.87 17.87 -65.32
C THR A 424 -39.28 17.78 -64.70
N LEU A 425 -39.48 18.38 -63.52
CA LEU A 425 -40.78 18.44 -62.86
C LEU A 425 -41.58 19.66 -63.36
N PRO A 426 -42.91 19.56 -63.51
CA PRO A 426 -43.75 20.72 -63.75
C PRO A 426 -43.65 21.69 -62.56
N PRO A 427 -43.92 23.00 -62.76
CA PRO A 427 -44.07 23.94 -61.66
C PRO A 427 -45.14 23.44 -60.68
N PRO A 428 -44.98 23.70 -59.36
CA PRO A 428 -46.06 23.40 -58.40
C PRO A 428 -47.31 24.20 -58.79
N GLU A 429 -48.47 23.55 -58.83
CA GLU A 429 -49.72 24.20 -59.20
C GLU A 429 -50.07 25.30 -58.18
N ILE A 430 -50.07 26.55 -58.66
CA ILE A 430 -50.38 27.72 -57.84
C ILE A 430 -51.89 27.75 -57.61
N GLY A 431 -52.34 27.18 -56.49
CA GLY A 431 -53.73 27.26 -56.06
C GLY A 431 -54.24 26.11 -55.19
N GLN A 432 -53.57 24.94 -55.17
CA GLN A 432 -54.00 23.83 -54.31
C GLN A 432 -53.52 24.05 -52.87
N THR A 433 -54.39 24.62 -52.03
CA THR A 433 -54.26 24.57 -50.56
C THR A 433 -54.51 23.14 -50.09
N VAL A 434 -53.43 22.39 -49.86
CA VAL A 434 -53.48 21.01 -49.36
C VAL A 434 -53.72 21.04 -47.85
N ASP A 435 -54.96 21.38 -47.46
CA ASP A 435 -55.46 21.23 -46.10
C ASP A 435 -55.66 19.74 -45.80
N ASP A 436 -54.67 19.15 -45.12
CA ASP A 436 -54.75 17.85 -44.48
C ASP A 436 -53.95 17.93 -43.16
N ASP A 437 -54.64 17.99 -42.02
CA ASP A 437 -54.02 18.09 -40.69
C ASP A 437 -53.00 16.98 -40.43
N GLU A 438 -53.23 15.79 -40.99
CA GLU A 438 -52.32 14.65 -40.92
C GLU A 438 -50.94 14.97 -41.54
N LYS A 439 -50.90 15.73 -42.66
CA LYS A 439 -49.66 16.13 -43.34
C LYS A 439 -48.90 17.21 -42.55
N ILE A 440 -49.61 18.04 -41.77
CA ILE A 440 -49.01 18.98 -40.82
C ILE A 440 -48.39 18.19 -39.65
N SER A 441 -49.13 17.24 -39.09
CA SER A 441 -48.67 16.37 -37.99
C SER A 441 -47.41 15.56 -38.35
N TYR A 442 -47.37 14.93 -39.53
CA TYR A 442 -46.16 14.24 -40.04
C TYR A 442 -44.99 15.21 -40.29
N SER A 443 -45.27 16.45 -40.70
CA SER A 443 -44.23 17.47 -40.86
C SER A 443 -43.63 17.92 -39.53
N ALA A 444 -44.44 18.10 -38.49
CA ALA A 444 -43.95 18.42 -37.15
C ALA A 444 -43.17 17.25 -36.55
N SER A 445 -43.69 16.03 -36.68
CA SER A 445 -43.04 14.79 -36.23
C SER A 445 -41.67 14.58 -36.87
N THR A 446 -41.54 14.87 -38.18
CA THR A 446 -40.23 14.90 -38.86
C THR A 446 -39.25 15.84 -38.16
N VAL A 447 -39.64 17.10 -37.93
CA VAL A 447 -38.72 18.13 -37.40
C VAL A 447 -38.24 17.77 -36.00
N LEU A 448 -39.12 17.25 -35.15
CA LEU A 448 -38.77 16.77 -33.80
C LEU A 448 -37.83 15.56 -33.85
N LEU A 449 -38.07 14.60 -34.74
CA LEU A 449 -37.18 13.44 -34.92
C LEU A 449 -35.81 13.86 -35.48
N LEU A 450 -35.76 14.79 -36.46
CA LEU A 450 -34.49 15.32 -36.99
C LEU A 450 -33.70 16.07 -35.91
N TRP A 451 -34.35 16.85 -35.05
CA TRP A 451 -33.72 17.54 -33.92
C TRP A 451 -33.12 16.54 -32.92
N LEU A 452 -33.87 15.50 -32.55
CA LEU A 452 -33.38 14.42 -31.68
C LEU A 452 -32.19 13.66 -32.30
N ASN A 453 -32.23 13.41 -33.61
CA ASN A 453 -31.10 12.84 -34.35
C ASN A 453 -29.89 13.77 -34.38
N TRP A 454 -30.09 15.09 -34.45
CA TRP A 454 -29.01 16.08 -34.43
C TRP A 454 -28.31 16.18 -33.07
N ILE A 455 -29.04 15.96 -31.98
CA ILE A 455 -28.46 15.78 -30.65
C ILE A 455 -27.51 14.57 -30.68
N SER A 456 -27.98 13.39 -31.07
CA SER A 456 -27.11 12.20 -31.18
C SER A 456 -25.87 12.45 -32.05
N LEU A 457 -26.03 13.02 -33.25
CA LEU A 457 -24.95 13.34 -34.19
C LEU A 457 -23.85 14.24 -33.58
N THR A 458 -24.22 15.13 -32.66
CA THR A 458 -23.31 16.11 -32.04
C THR A 458 -22.69 15.61 -30.74
N THR A 459 -23.34 14.68 -30.04
CA THR A 459 -22.89 14.20 -28.71
C THR A 459 -22.43 12.75 -28.67
N GLY A 460 -22.71 11.93 -29.68
CA GLY A 460 -22.51 10.47 -29.62
C GLY A 460 -21.05 10.01 -29.54
N THR A 461 -20.11 10.87 -29.91
CA THR A 461 -18.66 10.69 -29.70
C THR A 461 -18.04 11.88 -28.96
N ALA A 462 -18.80 12.55 -28.09
CA ALA A 462 -18.31 13.61 -27.21
C ALA A 462 -17.83 13.03 -25.87
N SER A 463 -16.85 13.67 -25.23
CA SER A 463 -16.38 13.27 -23.90
C SER A 463 -17.49 13.45 -22.84
N LEU A 464 -17.58 12.52 -21.90
CA LEU A 464 -18.47 12.59 -20.73
C LEU A 464 -17.92 13.51 -19.63
N GLU A 465 -16.64 13.87 -19.69
CA GLU A 465 -16.03 14.86 -18.82
C GLU A 465 -16.71 16.25 -18.90
N ASN A 466 -16.57 17.03 -17.81
CA ASN A 466 -16.81 18.48 -17.75
C ASN A 466 -18.21 18.93 -18.27
N HIS A 467 -19.20 18.04 -18.18
CA HIS A 467 -20.58 18.25 -18.66
C HIS A 467 -20.69 18.66 -20.15
N LEU A 468 -19.71 18.30 -20.98
CA LEU A 468 -19.62 18.72 -22.39
C LEU A 468 -20.87 18.33 -23.20
N ILE A 469 -21.41 17.13 -22.99
CA ILE A 469 -22.65 16.67 -23.62
C ILE A 469 -23.82 17.62 -23.33
N SER A 470 -24.04 18.01 -22.06
CA SER A 470 -25.10 18.93 -21.67
C SER A 470 -24.96 20.31 -22.34
N ASN A 471 -23.73 20.82 -22.40
CA ASN A 471 -23.41 22.09 -23.04
C ASN A 471 -23.62 22.06 -24.56
N VAL A 472 -23.33 20.92 -25.22
CA VAL A 472 -23.63 20.72 -26.65
C VAL A 472 -25.14 20.63 -26.90
N ILE A 473 -25.89 19.89 -26.07
CA ILE A 473 -27.36 19.73 -26.22
C ILE A 473 -28.09 21.07 -26.18
N ILE A 474 -27.75 21.95 -25.21
CA ILE A 474 -28.38 23.26 -25.11
C ILE A 474 -28.00 24.16 -26.29
N ASN A 475 -26.74 24.15 -26.73
CA ASN A 475 -26.29 24.94 -27.89
C ASN A 475 -26.98 24.50 -29.20
N VAL A 476 -27.08 23.18 -29.46
CA VAL A 476 -27.79 22.63 -30.62
C VAL A 476 -29.28 22.99 -30.59
N SER A 477 -29.90 22.93 -29.41
CA SER A 477 -31.31 23.24 -29.24
C SER A 477 -31.61 24.73 -29.38
N LEU A 478 -30.75 25.62 -28.88
CA LEU A 478 -30.85 27.06 -29.09
C LEU A 478 -30.62 27.44 -30.55
N ALA A 479 -29.68 26.79 -31.25
CA ALA A 479 -29.45 27.01 -32.68
C ALA A 479 -30.66 26.58 -33.53
N ALA A 480 -31.25 25.41 -33.25
CA ALA A 480 -32.46 24.92 -33.92
C ALA A 480 -33.67 25.84 -33.66
N ALA A 481 -33.90 26.23 -32.40
CA ALA A 481 -34.97 27.15 -32.02
C ALA A 481 -34.80 28.53 -32.67
N GLY A 482 -33.59 29.10 -32.64
CA GLY A 482 -33.29 30.39 -33.27
C GLY A 482 -33.48 30.36 -34.79
N GLY A 483 -33.02 29.30 -35.46
CA GLY A 483 -33.23 29.12 -36.90
C GLY A 483 -34.71 28.99 -37.28
N ALA A 484 -35.49 28.21 -36.51
CA ALA A 484 -36.92 28.07 -36.70
C ALA A 484 -37.68 29.39 -36.44
N PHE A 485 -37.31 30.13 -35.40
CA PHE A 485 -37.91 31.43 -35.07
C PHE A 485 -37.63 32.49 -36.14
N ILE A 486 -36.38 32.57 -36.65
CA ILE A 486 -36.03 33.47 -37.76
C ILE A 486 -36.79 33.10 -39.04
N ALA A 487 -36.96 31.81 -39.33
CA ALA A 487 -37.74 31.34 -40.48
C ALA A 487 -39.24 31.67 -40.34
N PHE A 488 -39.81 31.52 -39.15
CA PHE A 488 -41.19 31.90 -38.84
C PHE A 488 -41.41 33.42 -38.98
N LEU A 489 -40.51 34.23 -38.40
CA LEU A 489 -40.55 35.68 -38.57
C LEU A 489 -40.41 36.10 -40.04
N HIS A 490 -39.52 35.46 -40.81
CA HIS A 490 -39.43 35.76 -42.24
C HIS A 490 -40.76 35.47 -42.95
N TYR A 491 -41.32 34.27 -42.78
CA TYR A 491 -42.57 33.88 -43.43
C TYR A 491 -43.78 34.72 -43.00
N GLY A 492 -43.79 35.25 -41.77
CA GLY A 492 -44.85 36.12 -41.26
C GLY A 492 -44.76 37.60 -41.69
N PHE A 493 -43.60 38.07 -42.16
CA PHE A 493 -43.35 39.49 -42.45
C PHE A 493 -42.77 39.80 -43.85
N PHE A 494 -42.31 38.80 -44.62
CA PHE A 494 -41.69 38.97 -45.95
C PHE A 494 -42.02 37.81 -46.92
#